data_AF-A0A6L7XUA3-F1
#
_entry.id   AF-A0A6L7XUA3-F1
#
_cell.length_a   1.000
_cell.length_b   1.000
_cell.length_c   1.000
_cell.angle_alpha   90.00
_cell.angle_beta   90.00
_cell.angle_gamma   90.00
#
_symmetry.space_group_name_H-M   'P 1'
#
loop_
_entity.id
_entity.type
_entity.pdbx_description
1 polymer ?
#
loop_
_entity_poly.entity_id
_entity_poly.type
_entity_poly.pdbx_seq_one_letter_code
_entity_poly.pdbx_strand_id
1 'polypeptide(L)'
;MSQALPSTCRRTAMLLCIALLCASGAAAETTKIRFWDTQRKGANQQNSGHHAEWYVAAQALGLDYVRLLPDAWPAEEKDFLIGDADSFEQINETDLSRLTEALDEAQRNGIKVALAMLSLPGARWKQLNADQDDTRLWEDRRYHRQAFEFWRQLAARLKGHPAIVAYNPLNEPHPDRAFGFDAPDGDFAAWFLRIQDTPADLNRFNRDMVDAIRSVDADTPIILDGWFYASPQAFTYNRPVADDRVLYAFHNPGPWQMTTYRVNQGRYAYPDRVPKRWDGPTESWTTDRLAQEVLAVEAFAKKYNIPANRIIASEFWYDRRLEGAAAYFADLIQIYNQRGWHWAFYAFRGSGAWTGLDYEIPPGHKMGWRYWQAVENGGDPEPLKPRGTNPLWDILRREFAE
;
A
#
# COMPACT_ATOMS: atom_id res chain seq x y z
N MET A 1 82.38 -16.71 52.72
CA MET A 1 81.81 -15.47 52.16
C MET A 1 81.58 -15.69 50.66
N SER A 2 80.34 -15.44 50.21
CA SER A 2 79.83 -15.40 48.81
C SER A 2 80.10 -16.61 47.89
N GLN A 3 79.08 -17.42 47.59
CA GLN A 3 78.22 -17.38 46.37
C GLN A 3 78.99 -17.73 45.08
N ALA A 4 78.50 -18.49 44.10
CA ALA A 4 77.33 -19.34 43.90
C ALA A 4 77.62 -20.22 42.66
N LEU A 5 76.98 -21.40 42.58
CA LEU A 5 76.92 -22.33 41.45
C LEU A 5 75.54 -22.16 40.73
N PRO A 6 75.18 -22.96 39.72
CA PRO A 6 75.80 -23.18 38.40
C PRO A 6 74.74 -23.04 37.27
N SER A 7 75.09 -23.30 36.01
CA SER A 7 74.13 -23.40 34.90
C SER A 7 74.29 -24.71 34.14
N THR A 8 73.16 -25.40 33.87
CA THR A 8 73.09 -26.50 32.92
C THR A 8 71.76 -26.52 32.16
N CYS A 9 71.91 -26.70 30.84
CA CYS A 9 71.03 -27.36 29.87
C CYS A 9 69.52 -27.06 29.83
N ARG A 10 69.08 -26.41 28.74
CA ARG A 10 67.70 -26.43 28.25
C ARG A 10 67.53 -27.45 27.13
N ARG A 11 66.52 -28.32 27.27
CA ARG A 11 65.87 -29.06 26.17
C ARG A 11 64.55 -28.35 25.84
N THR A 12 64.31 -28.12 24.56
CA THR A 12 63.11 -27.45 24.03
C THR A 12 62.02 -28.49 23.81
N ALA A 13 60.84 -28.29 24.39
CA ALA A 13 59.63 -29.06 24.11
C ALA A 13 58.59 -28.15 23.45
N MET A 14 58.03 -28.64 22.34
CA MET A 14 57.06 -27.98 21.47
C MET A 14 55.65 -28.34 21.99
N LEU A 15 54.83 -27.34 22.31
CA LEU A 15 53.41 -27.52 22.65
C LEU A 15 52.54 -26.94 21.54
N LEU A 16 51.67 -27.80 21.01
CA LEU A 16 50.66 -27.52 19.99
C LEU A 16 49.37 -27.04 20.69
N CYS A 17 49.01 -25.77 20.54
CA CYS A 17 47.71 -25.25 20.97
C CYS A 17 46.76 -25.20 19.77
N ILE A 18 45.77 -26.09 19.74
CA ILE A 18 44.63 -26.03 18.82
C ILE A 18 43.62 -25.05 19.40
N ALA A 19 43.47 -23.89 18.77
CA ALA A 19 42.37 -22.96 19.05
C ALA A 19 41.16 -23.36 18.21
N LEU A 20 40.09 -23.85 18.86
CA LEU A 20 38.78 -23.93 18.23
C LEU A 20 38.23 -22.49 18.08
N LEU A 21 38.25 -21.98 16.85
CA LEU A 21 37.43 -20.83 16.47
C LEU A 21 35.99 -21.31 16.33
N CYS A 22 35.18 -21.07 17.36
CA CYS A 22 33.73 -21.02 17.20
C CYS A 22 33.41 -19.82 16.30
N ALA A 23 33.26 -20.05 15.00
CA ALA A 23 32.62 -19.11 14.10
C ALA A 23 31.13 -19.08 14.47
N SER A 24 30.77 -18.21 15.42
CA SER A 24 29.40 -17.73 15.55
C SER A 24 29.12 -16.84 14.34
N GLY A 25 28.75 -17.46 13.23
CA GLY A 25 28.08 -16.77 12.14
C GLY A 25 26.74 -16.30 12.68
N ALA A 26 26.68 -15.08 13.20
CA ALA A 26 25.43 -14.35 13.28
C ALA A 26 24.93 -14.27 11.84
N ALA A 27 23.94 -15.08 11.49
CA ALA A 27 23.15 -14.84 10.30
C ALA A 27 22.67 -13.40 10.42
N ALA A 28 23.17 -12.50 9.56
CA ALA A 28 22.66 -11.14 9.52
C ALA A 28 21.16 -11.27 9.30
N GLU A 29 20.35 -10.87 10.29
CA GLU A 29 18.91 -10.85 10.15
C GLU A 29 18.57 -10.13 8.85
N THR A 30 17.91 -10.84 7.94
CA THR A 30 17.51 -10.27 6.67
C THR A 30 16.40 -9.26 6.94
N THR A 31 16.76 -7.98 6.99
CA THR A 31 15.83 -6.87 7.19
C THR A 31 14.71 -6.91 6.14
N LYS A 32 13.45 -6.76 6.54
CA LYS A 32 12.28 -6.82 5.64
C LYS A 32 12.34 -5.84 4.48
N ILE A 33 13.02 -4.70 4.64
CA ILE A 33 13.21 -3.72 3.57
C ILE A 33 13.90 -4.29 2.32
N ARG A 34 14.69 -5.38 2.46
CA ARG A 34 15.34 -6.05 1.32
C ARG A 34 14.35 -6.63 0.32
N PHE A 35 13.12 -6.94 0.75
CA PHE A 35 12.05 -7.31 -0.17
C PHE A 35 11.86 -6.21 -1.23
N TRP A 36 11.94 -4.94 -0.83
CA TRP A 36 11.75 -3.78 -1.70
C TRP A 36 13.03 -3.30 -2.39
N ASP A 37 14.14 -4.03 -2.32
CA ASP A 37 15.38 -3.58 -3.00
C ASP A 37 15.33 -3.83 -4.52
N THR A 38 14.48 -4.74 -4.97
CA THR A 38 14.14 -4.98 -6.37
C THR A 38 12.72 -4.52 -6.64
N GLN A 39 12.41 -4.12 -7.89
CA GLN A 39 11.04 -3.76 -8.27
C GLN A 39 10.07 -4.89 -7.88
N ARG A 40 8.90 -4.50 -7.36
CA ARG A 40 7.85 -5.40 -6.91
C ARG A 40 6.56 -5.04 -7.59
N LYS A 41 5.84 -6.06 -8.04
CA LYS A 41 4.60 -5.95 -8.78
C LYS A 41 3.52 -6.69 -8.02
N GLY A 42 2.42 -6.01 -7.74
CA GLY A 42 1.37 -6.55 -6.90
C GLY A 42 -0.02 -6.19 -7.37
N ALA A 43 -0.98 -6.45 -6.49
CA ALA A 43 -2.37 -6.05 -6.65
C ALA A 43 -2.99 -5.66 -5.30
N ASN A 44 -4.05 -4.88 -5.35
CA ASN A 44 -4.86 -4.57 -4.18
C ASN A 44 -5.92 -5.65 -3.95
N GLN A 45 -6.22 -5.92 -2.68
CA GLN A 45 -7.32 -6.76 -2.22
C GLN A 45 -8.15 -5.97 -1.22
N GLN A 46 -9.36 -5.59 -1.64
CA GLN A 46 -10.39 -4.96 -0.82
C GLN A 46 -11.71 -5.71 -1.01
N ASN A 47 -11.66 -7.03 -0.84
CA ASN A 47 -12.86 -7.86 -0.89
C ASN A 47 -13.51 -7.93 0.48
N SER A 48 -14.79 -8.28 0.53
CA SER A 48 -15.58 -8.40 1.76
C SER A 48 -15.20 -9.58 2.66
N GLY A 49 -14.05 -10.22 2.42
CA GLY A 49 -13.59 -11.36 3.20
C GLY A 49 -12.28 -11.97 2.68
N HIS A 50 -11.77 -12.88 3.49
CA HIS A 50 -10.65 -13.76 3.18
C HIS A 50 -11.15 -15.07 2.54
N HIS A 51 -10.57 -15.48 1.41
CA HIS A 51 -10.85 -16.75 0.74
C HIS A 51 -9.52 -17.40 0.31
N ALA A 52 -9.30 -18.67 0.66
CA ALA A 52 -8.05 -19.37 0.38
C ALA A 52 -7.75 -19.45 -1.12
N GLU A 53 -8.78 -19.67 -1.94
CA GLU A 53 -8.71 -19.76 -3.39
C GLU A 53 -8.21 -18.46 -4.04
N TRP A 54 -8.40 -17.32 -3.38
CA TRP A 54 -7.87 -16.04 -3.84
C TRP A 54 -6.33 -16.03 -3.79
N TYR A 55 -5.73 -16.57 -2.72
CA TYR A 55 -4.28 -16.62 -2.55
C TYR A 55 -3.63 -17.66 -3.46
N VAL A 56 -4.31 -18.79 -3.68
CA VAL A 56 -3.92 -19.78 -4.70
C VAL A 56 -3.88 -19.13 -6.08
N ALA A 57 -4.90 -18.34 -6.42
CA ALA A 57 -4.93 -17.64 -7.70
C ALA A 57 -3.87 -16.52 -7.81
N ALA A 58 -3.61 -15.80 -6.73
CA ALA A 58 -2.55 -14.79 -6.67
C ALA A 58 -1.18 -15.42 -6.89
N GLN A 59 -0.94 -16.59 -6.28
CA GLN A 59 0.28 -17.37 -6.47
C GLN A 59 0.40 -17.90 -7.90
N ALA A 60 -0.68 -18.43 -8.46
CA ALA A 60 -0.71 -18.90 -9.85
C ALA A 60 -0.47 -17.79 -10.88
N LEU A 61 -0.86 -16.55 -10.56
CA LEU A 61 -0.56 -15.38 -11.38
C LEU A 61 0.92 -14.96 -11.26
N GLY A 62 1.56 -15.18 -10.11
CA GLY A 62 2.92 -14.74 -9.83
C GLY A 62 3.01 -13.36 -9.16
N LEU A 63 2.01 -12.96 -8.37
CA LEU A 63 2.09 -11.70 -7.61
C LEU A 63 3.26 -11.73 -6.61
N ASP A 64 4.11 -10.69 -6.60
CA ASP A 64 5.14 -10.54 -5.57
C ASP A 64 4.51 -10.27 -4.19
N TYR A 65 3.47 -9.44 -4.19
CA TYR A 65 2.76 -9.04 -2.99
C TYR A 65 1.30 -8.66 -3.28
N VAL A 66 0.50 -8.68 -2.22
CA VAL A 66 -0.82 -8.06 -2.15
C VAL A 66 -0.78 -6.87 -1.20
N ARG A 67 -1.40 -5.76 -1.60
CA ARG A 67 -1.79 -4.70 -0.67
C ARG A 67 -3.18 -5.03 -0.14
N LEU A 68 -3.25 -5.46 1.13
CA LEU A 68 -4.44 -5.99 1.78
C LEU A 68 -5.15 -4.88 2.56
N LEU A 69 -6.43 -4.64 2.27
CA LEU A 69 -7.28 -3.64 2.93
C LEU A 69 -8.43 -4.34 3.68
N PRO A 70 -8.21 -4.80 4.93
CA PRO A 70 -9.15 -5.67 5.63
C PRO A 70 -10.35 -4.91 6.23
N ASP A 71 -10.37 -3.57 6.21
CA ASP A 71 -11.54 -2.78 6.66
C ASP A 71 -12.84 -3.17 5.95
N ALA A 72 -12.76 -3.75 4.76
CA ALA A 72 -13.93 -4.23 4.02
C ALA A 72 -14.54 -5.52 4.59
N TRP A 73 -13.89 -6.18 5.56
CA TRP A 73 -14.36 -7.42 6.16
C TRP A 73 -15.39 -7.14 7.26
N PRO A 74 -16.29 -8.09 7.54
CA PRO A 74 -17.19 -7.99 8.69
C PRO A 74 -16.40 -7.83 9.99
N ALA A 75 -16.61 -6.70 10.66
CA ALA A 75 -16.07 -6.43 11.99
C ALA A 75 -16.82 -7.23 13.06
N GLU A 76 -16.11 -7.68 14.09
CA GLU A 76 -16.74 -8.22 15.30
C GLU A 76 -17.53 -7.15 16.08
N GLU A 77 -17.01 -5.92 16.07
CA GLU A 77 -17.67 -4.74 16.63
C GLU A 77 -18.04 -3.77 15.50
N LYS A 78 -17.80 -2.46 15.68
CA LYS A 78 -18.20 -1.44 14.71
C LYS A 78 -17.19 -1.30 13.58
N ASP A 79 -15.91 -1.33 13.90
CA ASP A 79 -14.81 -1.04 12.97
C ASP A 79 -13.78 -2.20 13.03
N PHE A 80 -13.50 -2.85 11.89
CA PHE A 80 -12.65 -4.06 11.85
C PHE A 80 -11.26 -3.78 12.46
N LEU A 81 -10.79 -4.64 13.39
CA LEU A 81 -9.61 -4.48 14.27
C LEU A 81 -9.68 -3.34 15.28
N ILE A 82 -10.27 -2.20 14.91
CA ILE A 82 -10.31 -0.99 15.73
C ILE A 82 -11.33 -1.13 16.89
N GLY A 83 -12.38 -1.93 16.70
CA GLY A 83 -13.49 -2.03 17.65
C GLY A 83 -14.45 -0.86 17.51
N ASP A 84 -14.01 0.33 17.93
CA ASP A 84 -14.70 1.61 17.79
C ASP A 84 -13.75 2.76 17.45
N ALA A 85 -13.84 3.28 16.23
CA ALA A 85 -13.04 4.42 15.77
C ALA A 85 -13.46 5.76 16.42
N ASP A 86 -14.56 5.81 17.19
CA ASP A 86 -14.94 6.99 17.98
C ASP A 86 -14.15 7.08 19.30
N SER A 87 -13.79 5.92 19.87
CA SER A 87 -13.08 5.79 21.15
C SER A 87 -12.27 4.48 21.19
N PHE A 88 -11.12 4.47 20.54
CA PHE A 88 -10.23 3.31 20.52
C PHE A 88 -9.63 3.01 21.89
N GLU A 89 -9.71 1.75 22.32
CA GLU A 89 -9.10 1.27 23.57
C GLU A 89 -8.04 0.20 23.31
N GLN A 90 -8.42 -0.84 22.56
CA GLN A 90 -7.56 -1.99 22.25
C GLN A 90 -7.99 -2.64 20.95
N ILE A 91 -7.08 -3.38 20.32
CA ILE A 91 -7.41 -4.19 19.13
C ILE A 91 -8.46 -5.25 19.47
N ASN A 92 -9.44 -5.40 18.60
CA ASN A 92 -10.37 -6.51 18.66
C ASN A 92 -9.65 -7.83 18.32
N GLU A 93 -9.53 -8.73 19.30
CA GLU A 93 -8.79 -9.99 19.17
C GLU A 93 -9.42 -10.97 18.17
N THR A 94 -10.75 -10.95 18.03
CA THR A 94 -11.46 -11.80 17.07
C THR A 94 -11.11 -11.40 15.64
N ASP A 95 -11.15 -10.10 15.34
CA ASP A 95 -10.74 -9.57 14.04
C ASP A 95 -9.26 -9.79 13.77
N LEU A 96 -8.40 -9.67 14.79
CA LEU A 96 -6.97 -9.97 14.66
C LEU A 96 -6.72 -11.45 14.33
N SER A 97 -7.49 -12.37 14.93
CA SER A 97 -7.41 -13.80 14.59
C SER A 97 -7.75 -14.03 13.11
N ARG A 98 -8.83 -13.40 12.62
CA ARG A 98 -9.23 -13.47 11.20
C ARG A 98 -8.15 -12.90 10.27
N LEU A 99 -7.52 -11.79 10.63
CA LEU A 99 -6.38 -11.24 9.90
C LEU A 99 -5.20 -12.21 9.92
N THR A 100 -4.88 -12.79 11.06
CA THR A 100 -3.76 -13.74 11.19
C THR A 100 -3.96 -14.97 10.32
N GLU A 101 -5.17 -15.54 10.29
CA GLU A 101 -5.52 -16.65 9.40
C GLU A 101 -5.30 -16.29 7.92
N ALA A 102 -5.68 -15.07 7.53
CA ALA A 102 -5.45 -14.58 6.18
C ALA A 102 -3.97 -14.41 5.84
N LEU A 103 -3.17 -13.93 6.79
CA LEU A 103 -1.73 -13.80 6.63
C LEU A 103 -1.04 -15.18 6.57
N ASP A 104 -1.51 -16.16 7.34
CA ASP A 104 -1.03 -17.54 7.29
C ASP A 104 -1.31 -18.19 5.93
N GLU A 105 -2.51 -17.97 5.38
CA GLU A 105 -2.83 -18.41 4.01
C GLU A 105 -1.96 -17.71 2.97
N ALA A 106 -1.73 -16.40 3.09
CA ALA A 106 -0.83 -15.66 2.22
C ALA A 106 0.59 -16.28 2.26
N GLN A 107 1.12 -16.53 3.46
CA GLN A 107 2.41 -17.17 3.66
C GLN A 107 2.47 -18.58 3.05
N ARG A 108 1.43 -19.40 3.24
CA ARG A 108 1.36 -20.77 2.67
C ARG A 108 1.40 -20.76 1.14
N ASN A 109 0.85 -19.72 0.52
CA ASN A 109 0.89 -19.52 -0.93
C ASN A 109 2.07 -18.65 -1.39
N GLY A 110 3.03 -18.33 -0.52
CA GLY A 110 4.22 -17.54 -0.87
C GLY A 110 3.93 -16.07 -1.20
N ILE A 111 2.72 -15.57 -0.90
CA ILE A 111 2.31 -14.20 -1.16
C ILE A 111 2.72 -13.30 0.00
N LYS A 112 3.44 -12.21 -0.30
CA LYS A 112 3.77 -11.18 0.69
C LYS A 112 2.64 -10.16 0.83
N VAL A 113 2.53 -9.55 2.00
CA VAL A 113 1.44 -8.65 2.37
C VAL A 113 1.99 -7.29 2.78
N ALA A 114 1.52 -6.26 2.08
CA ALA A 114 1.53 -4.89 2.56
C ALA A 114 0.16 -4.61 3.19
N LEU A 115 0.09 -4.51 4.52
CA LEU A 115 -1.17 -4.29 5.23
C LEU A 115 -1.53 -2.80 5.21
N ALA A 116 -2.66 -2.45 4.59
CA ALA A 116 -3.14 -1.09 4.47
C ALA A 116 -4.47 -0.90 5.21
N MET A 117 -4.65 0.24 5.87
CA MET A 117 -5.89 0.57 6.57
C MET A 117 -6.64 1.68 5.84
N LEU A 118 -7.95 1.51 5.66
CA LEU A 118 -8.85 2.57 5.17
C LEU A 118 -9.36 3.45 6.30
N SER A 119 -9.41 2.90 7.51
CA SER A 119 -9.89 3.57 8.71
C SER A 119 -8.79 3.71 9.75
N LEU A 120 -8.86 4.80 10.50
CA LEU A 120 -8.18 4.97 11.79
C LEU A 120 -9.18 5.56 12.80
N PRO A 121 -8.88 5.51 14.11
CA PRO A 121 -9.61 6.30 15.08
C PRO A 121 -9.70 7.78 14.66
N GLY A 122 -10.93 8.29 14.49
CA GLY A 122 -11.22 9.64 13.98
C GLY A 122 -11.10 9.85 12.47
N ALA A 123 -10.88 8.78 11.70
CA ALA A 123 -10.91 8.79 10.24
C ALA A 123 -11.57 7.49 9.74
N ARG A 124 -12.84 7.28 10.08
CA ARG A 124 -13.61 6.11 9.62
C ARG A 124 -13.80 6.14 8.10
N TRP A 125 -13.59 4.99 7.45
CA TRP A 125 -13.83 4.85 6.02
C TRP A 125 -15.29 5.23 5.68
N LYS A 126 -15.44 6.15 4.71
CA LYS A 126 -16.71 6.79 4.36
C LYS A 126 -17.86 5.79 4.10
N GLN A 127 -17.56 4.68 3.45
CA GLN A 127 -18.50 3.61 3.11
C GLN A 127 -19.04 2.89 4.35
N LEU A 128 -18.31 2.95 5.47
CA LEU A 128 -18.73 2.45 6.79
C LEU A 128 -19.24 3.59 7.70
N ASN A 129 -19.35 4.81 7.17
CA ASN A 129 -19.73 6.01 7.91
C ASN A 129 -20.90 6.75 7.26
N ALA A 130 -21.91 6.01 6.78
CA ALA A 130 -23.11 6.57 6.14
C ALA A 130 -22.81 7.55 4.98
N ASP A 131 -21.78 7.24 4.20
CA ASP A 131 -21.26 8.09 3.12
C ASP A 131 -20.86 9.51 3.57
N GLN A 132 -20.39 9.65 4.82
CA GLN A 132 -19.83 10.90 5.36
C GLN A 132 -18.33 10.77 5.60
N ASP A 133 -17.59 11.84 5.27
CA ASP A 133 -16.17 11.94 5.59
C ASP A 133 -16.00 12.13 7.11
N ASP A 134 -15.07 11.38 7.73
CA ASP A 134 -14.70 11.56 9.14
C ASP A 134 -13.39 12.36 9.22
N THR A 135 -13.51 13.61 9.65
CA THR A 135 -12.41 14.58 9.61
C THR A 135 -11.72 14.76 10.96
N ARG A 136 -12.18 14.07 12.01
CA ARG A 136 -11.74 14.32 13.40
C ARG A 136 -10.25 14.07 13.62
N LEU A 137 -9.66 13.13 12.87
CA LEU A 137 -8.22 12.90 12.85
C LEU A 137 -7.46 14.18 12.52
N TRP A 138 -7.95 14.97 11.55
CA TRP A 138 -7.31 16.19 11.05
C TRP A 138 -7.65 17.45 11.83
N GLU A 139 -8.56 17.35 12.80
CA GLU A 139 -9.05 18.48 13.61
C GLU A 139 -8.60 18.40 15.07
N ASP A 140 -8.37 17.19 15.61
CA ASP A 140 -8.15 16.98 17.04
C ASP A 140 -7.05 15.94 17.33
N ARG A 141 -5.99 16.38 18.03
CA ARG A 141 -4.85 15.54 18.45
C ARG A 141 -5.23 14.37 19.34
N ARG A 142 -6.43 14.35 19.94
CA ARG A 142 -6.94 13.17 20.66
C ARG A 142 -7.02 11.95 19.74
N TYR A 143 -7.43 12.15 18.48
CA TYR A 143 -7.53 11.06 17.51
C TYR A 143 -6.17 10.64 16.97
N HIS A 144 -5.19 11.55 16.86
CA HIS A 144 -3.80 11.16 16.58
C HIS A 144 -3.28 10.16 17.63
N ARG A 145 -3.49 10.45 18.93
CA ARG A 145 -3.04 9.54 19.99
C ARG A 145 -3.67 8.17 19.89
N GLN A 146 -4.97 8.10 19.60
CA GLN A 146 -5.69 6.85 19.40
C GLN A 146 -5.19 6.09 18.17
N ALA A 147 -5.00 6.77 17.04
CA ALA A 147 -4.49 6.18 15.81
C ALA A 147 -3.05 5.63 15.97
N PHE A 148 -2.18 6.36 16.67
CA PHE A 148 -0.83 5.91 16.98
C PHE A 148 -0.85 4.72 17.95
N GLU A 149 -1.74 4.73 18.93
CA GLU A 149 -1.90 3.61 19.86
C GLU A 149 -2.42 2.36 19.14
N PHE A 150 -3.39 2.50 18.24
CA PHE A 150 -3.87 1.40 17.39
C PHE A 150 -2.72 0.77 16.60
N TRP A 151 -1.96 1.58 15.87
CA TRP A 151 -0.83 1.07 15.08
C TRP A 151 0.29 0.49 15.94
N ARG A 152 0.54 1.04 17.13
CA ARG A 152 1.49 0.46 18.09
C ARG A 152 1.05 -0.94 18.52
N GLN A 153 -0.23 -1.13 18.86
CA GLN A 153 -0.73 -2.46 19.20
C GLN A 153 -0.66 -3.41 18.00
N LEU A 154 -1.03 -2.95 16.81
CA LEU A 154 -1.12 -3.80 15.61
C LEU A 154 0.28 -4.23 15.14
N ALA A 155 1.21 -3.29 15.05
CA ALA A 155 2.60 -3.59 14.68
C ALA A 155 3.28 -4.51 15.70
N ALA A 156 3.03 -4.30 17.01
CA ALA A 156 3.58 -5.19 18.04
C ALA A 156 3.16 -6.66 17.86
N ARG A 157 1.92 -6.89 17.41
CA ARG A 157 1.38 -8.23 17.13
C ARG A 157 1.87 -8.81 15.80
N LEU A 158 2.01 -7.99 14.77
CA LEU A 158 2.27 -8.44 13.40
C LEU A 158 3.73 -8.43 12.97
N LYS A 159 4.63 -7.75 13.70
CA LYS A 159 6.04 -7.58 13.28
C LYS A 159 6.77 -8.88 12.97
N GLY A 160 6.44 -9.96 13.68
CA GLY A 160 7.04 -11.28 13.49
C GLY A 160 6.43 -12.11 12.37
N HIS A 161 5.29 -11.69 11.79
CA HIS A 161 4.58 -12.50 10.81
C HIS A 161 5.34 -12.54 9.46
N PRO A 162 5.68 -13.73 8.92
CA PRO A 162 6.55 -13.84 7.74
C PRO A 162 5.93 -13.36 6.43
N ALA A 163 4.60 -13.30 6.34
CA ALA A 163 3.91 -12.70 5.19
C ALA A 163 4.06 -11.17 5.15
N ILE A 164 4.20 -10.49 6.29
CA ILE A 164 4.17 -9.03 6.38
C ILE A 164 5.50 -8.44 5.89
N VAL A 165 5.44 -7.64 4.82
CA VAL A 165 6.58 -6.93 4.22
C VAL A 165 6.43 -5.41 4.23
N ALA A 166 5.26 -4.88 4.58
CA ALA A 166 5.06 -3.47 4.84
C ALA A 166 3.76 -3.20 5.64
N TYR A 167 3.73 -2.05 6.31
CA TYR A 167 2.52 -1.40 6.79
C TYR A 167 2.23 -0.17 5.94
N ASN A 168 0.96 0.10 5.64
CA ASN A 168 0.52 1.33 5.01
C ASN A 168 -0.53 1.98 5.94
N PRO A 169 -0.10 2.88 6.84
CA PRO A 169 -0.89 3.25 8.00
C PRO A 169 -2.26 3.84 7.74
N LEU A 170 -2.40 4.60 6.66
CA LEU A 170 -3.64 5.20 6.23
C LEU A 170 -3.62 5.34 4.71
N ASN A 171 -4.61 4.72 4.07
CA ASN A 171 -4.91 4.89 2.65
C ASN A 171 -5.51 6.27 2.40
N GLU A 172 -5.02 6.96 1.37
CA GLU A 172 -5.60 8.20 0.85
C GLU A 172 -5.95 9.26 1.93
N PRO A 173 -4.98 9.70 2.76
CA PRO A 173 -5.22 10.83 3.64
C PRO A 173 -5.63 12.06 2.83
N HIS A 174 -6.65 12.76 3.30
CA HIS A 174 -7.23 13.93 2.64
C HIS A 174 -7.61 15.05 3.65
N PRO A 175 -6.67 15.50 4.50
CA PRO A 175 -6.90 16.68 5.33
C PRO A 175 -7.23 17.91 4.47
N ASP A 176 -6.65 18.04 3.28
CA ASP A 176 -6.99 19.07 2.30
C ASP A 176 -8.51 19.21 2.07
N ARG A 177 -9.21 18.11 1.75
CA ARG A 177 -10.67 18.11 1.62
C ARG A 177 -11.39 18.48 2.92
N ALA A 178 -10.91 18.01 4.07
CA ALA A 178 -11.50 18.36 5.37
C ALA A 178 -11.52 19.88 5.60
N PHE A 179 -10.56 20.60 5.01
CA PHE A 179 -10.45 22.06 5.07
C PHE A 179 -10.88 22.76 3.77
N GLY A 180 -11.59 22.06 2.87
CA GLY A 180 -12.25 22.65 1.71
C GLY A 180 -11.37 22.88 0.48
N PHE A 181 -10.27 22.14 0.33
CA PHE A 181 -9.41 22.20 -0.86
C PHE A 181 -9.68 21.02 -1.79
N ASP A 182 -9.93 21.33 -3.07
CA ASP A 182 -10.17 20.31 -4.13
C ASP A 182 -8.92 20.08 -5.01
N ALA A 183 -7.91 20.95 -4.91
CA ALA A 183 -6.70 20.88 -5.72
C ALA A 183 -5.46 21.44 -5.00
N PRO A 184 -4.25 20.96 -5.35
CA PRO A 184 -2.98 21.42 -4.79
C PRO A 184 -2.50 22.78 -5.35
N ASP A 185 -3.38 23.78 -5.38
CA ASP A 185 -3.16 25.10 -6.00
C ASP A 185 -2.46 26.13 -5.08
N GLY A 186 -2.48 27.41 -5.47
CA GLY A 186 -1.84 28.50 -4.72
C GLY A 186 -2.51 28.81 -3.38
N ASP A 187 -3.82 28.62 -3.27
CA ASP A 187 -4.55 28.83 -2.02
C ASP A 187 -4.22 27.71 -1.03
N PHE A 188 -4.16 26.47 -1.52
CA PHE A 188 -3.64 25.34 -0.75
C PHE A 188 -2.19 25.57 -0.33
N ALA A 189 -1.32 26.07 -1.21
CA ALA A 189 0.07 26.35 -0.87
C ALA A 189 0.20 27.36 0.29
N ALA A 190 -0.62 28.41 0.28
CA ALA A 190 -0.65 29.41 1.34
C ALA A 190 -1.19 28.82 2.67
N TRP A 191 -2.20 27.95 2.60
CA TRP A 191 -2.74 27.24 3.77
C TRP A 191 -1.73 26.24 4.35
N PHE A 192 -1.09 25.45 3.51
CA PHE A 192 -0.05 24.47 3.86
C PHE A 192 1.05 25.11 4.72
N LEU A 193 1.50 26.32 4.38
CA LEU A 193 2.52 27.04 5.16
C LEU A 193 2.04 27.46 6.56
N ARG A 194 0.74 27.63 6.78
CA ARG A 194 0.18 28.06 8.07
C ARG A 194 -0.16 26.91 9.01
N ILE A 195 -0.43 25.72 8.47
CA ILE A 195 -0.90 24.56 9.25
C ILE A 195 0.23 23.71 9.83
N GLN A 196 1.49 24.11 9.66
CA GLN A 196 2.63 23.37 10.21
C GLN A 196 2.46 23.13 11.71
N ASP A 197 2.71 21.89 12.15
CA ASP A 197 2.53 21.45 13.53
C ASP A 197 1.10 21.66 14.11
N THR A 198 0.09 21.64 13.25
CA THR A 198 -1.34 21.48 13.64
C THR A 198 -1.79 20.03 13.41
N PRO A 199 -3.01 19.62 13.84
CA PRO A 199 -3.56 18.31 13.49
C PRO A 199 -3.71 18.09 11.98
N ALA A 200 -3.93 19.16 11.20
CA ALA A 200 -4.09 19.09 9.75
C ALA A 200 -2.78 18.86 8.97
N ASP A 201 -1.63 18.89 9.64
CA ASP A 201 -0.32 18.68 9.00
C ASP A 201 -0.06 17.19 8.77
N LEU A 202 -0.35 16.72 7.56
CA LEU A 202 -0.10 15.34 7.15
C LEU A 202 1.38 14.95 7.26
N ASN A 203 2.32 15.87 6.98
CA ASN A 203 3.73 15.55 7.09
C ASN A 203 4.13 15.32 8.54
N ARG A 204 3.55 16.09 9.48
CA ARG A 204 3.73 15.87 10.91
C ARG A 204 3.10 14.55 11.35
N PHE A 205 1.85 14.29 10.94
CA PHE A 205 1.15 13.04 11.23
C PHE A 205 1.96 11.82 10.77
N ASN A 206 2.47 11.84 9.53
CA ASN A 206 3.26 10.74 8.98
C ASN A 206 4.55 10.47 9.77
N ARG A 207 5.27 11.52 10.23
CA ARG A 207 6.45 11.34 11.09
C ARG A 207 6.08 10.71 12.43
N ASP A 208 5.06 11.27 13.09
CA ASP A 208 4.64 10.80 14.42
C ASP A 208 4.08 9.35 14.36
N MET A 209 3.41 8.98 13.25
CA MET A 209 2.95 7.61 13.00
C MET A 209 4.11 6.63 12.83
N VAL A 210 5.14 7.01 12.06
CA VAL A 210 6.36 6.20 11.90
C VAL A 210 7.04 6.02 13.26
N ASP A 211 7.21 7.08 14.04
CA ASP A 211 7.80 7.01 15.39
C ASP A 211 7.01 6.07 16.32
N ALA A 212 5.67 6.13 16.25
CA ALA A 212 4.80 5.26 17.04
C ALA A 212 4.98 3.78 16.69
N ILE A 213 4.99 3.43 15.40
CA ILE A 213 5.24 2.06 14.94
C ILE A 213 6.67 1.61 15.32
N ARG A 214 7.66 2.48 15.13
CA ARG A 214 9.08 2.19 15.43
C ARG A 214 9.35 1.94 16.91
N SER A 215 8.49 2.45 17.79
CA SER A 215 8.55 2.16 19.23
C SER A 215 8.39 0.67 19.57
N VAL A 216 7.80 -0.12 18.67
CA VAL A 216 7.53 -1.56 18.86
C VAL A 216 8.04 -2.46 17.73
N ASP A 217 8.21 -1.92 16.52
CA ASP A 217 8.70 -2.63 15.33
C ASP A 217 9.74 -1.80 14.58
N ALA A 218 11.01 -2.17 14.76
CA ALA A 218 12.15 -1.48 14.16
C ALA A 218 12.45 -1.89 12.70
N ASP A 219 11.80 -2.93 12.15
CA ASP A 219 12.22 -3.52 10.87
C ASP A 219 11.17 -3.50 9.77
N THR A 220 9.87 -3.60 10.07
CA THR A 220 8.87 -3.64 8.99
C THR A 220 8.81 -2.31 8.22
N PRO A 221 8.94 -2.32 6.88
CA PRO A 221 8.79 -1.13 6.05
C PRO A 221 7.45 -0.43 6.22
N ILE A 222 7.42 0.89 6.03
CA ILE A 222 6.20 1.70 6.14
C ILE A 222 5.97 2.43 4.82
N ILE A 223 4.83 2.20 4.18
CA ILE A 223 4.35 2.88 2.98
C ILE A 223 3.51 4.07 3.42
N LEU A 224 3.89 5.27 2.98
CA LEU A 224 3.20 6.52 3.32
C LEU A 224 2.51 7.09 2.09
N ASP A 225 1.19 7.22 2.18
CA ASP A 225 0.37 7.95 1.22
C ASP A 225 0.50 9.47 1.47
N GLY A 226 0.32 10.24 0.40
CA GLY A 226 0.44 11.71 0.41
C GLY A 226 -0.90 12.45 0.40
N TRP A 227 -0.82 13.77 0.32
CA TRP A 227 -1.96 14.69 0.25
C TRP A 227 -2.90 14.40 -0.92
N PHE A 228 -4.15 14.89 -0.83
CA PHE A 228 -5.16 14.79 -1.89
C PHE A 228 -5.36 13.35 -2.37
N TYR A 229 -5.68 12.44 -1.45
CA TYR A 229 -5.90 11.04 -1.79
C TYR A 229 -4.68 10.40 -2.49
N ALA A 230 -3.47 10.66 -1.97
CA ALA A 230 -2.21 10.22 -2.56
C ALA A 230 -2.02 10.67 -4.02
N SER A 231 -2.53 11.85 -4.40
CA SER A 231 -2.37 12.40 -5.74
C SER A 231 -0.88 12.58 -6.10
N PRO A 232 -0.45 12.10 -7.29
CA PRO A 232 0.93 12.31 -7.76
C PRO A 232 1.33 13.78 -7.80
N GLN A 233 0.42 14.67 -8.20
CA GLN A 233 0.68 16.12 -8.30
C GLN A 233 0.96 16.76 -6.93
N ALA A 234 0.38 16.19 -5.87
CA ALA A 234 0.52 16.71 -4.52
C ALA A 234 1.86 16.36 -3.84
N PHE A 235 2.72 15.55 -4.48
CA PHE A 235 4.08 15.24 -3.98
C PHE A 235 4.95 16.46 -3.74
N THR A 236 4.65 17.60 -4.39
CA THR A 236 5.27 18.90 -4.11
C THR A 236 5.19 19.30 -2.62
N TYR A 237 4.14 18.86 -1.92
CA TYR A 237 3.86 19.16 -0.51
C TYR A 237 4.27 18.05 0.46
N ASN A 238 4.64 16.88 -0.05
CA ASN A 238 5.18 15.79 0.76
C ASN A 238 6.57 16.16 1.33
N ARG A 239 6.87 15.67 2.52
CA ARG A 239 8.19 15.77 3.17
C ARG A 239 8.65 14.37 3.58
N PRO A 240 9.95 14.06 3.40
CA PRO A 240 10.44 12.75 3.80
C PRO A 240 10.42 12.60 5.32
N VAL A 241 10.25 11.36 5.77
CA VAL A 241 10.46 10.94 7.17
C VAL A 241 11.90 10.44 7.30
N ALA A 242 12.53 10.71 8.45
CA ALA A 242 13.91 10.29 8.74
C ALA A 242 13.97 8.81 9.14
N ASP A 243 13.60 7.92 8.22
CA ASP A 243 13.60 6.47 8.36
C ASP A 243 14.03 5.83 7.04
N ASP A 244 14.94 4.86 7.10
CA ASP A 244 15.55 4.20 5.93
C ASP A 244 14.69 3.08 5.34
N ARG A 245 13.54 2.78 5.94
CA ARG A 245 12.60 1.73 5.56
C ARG A 245 11.22 2.29 5.18
N VAL A 246 11.15 3.56 4.80
CA VAL A 246 9.93 4.20 4.30
C VAL A 246 9.86 4.15 2.78
N LEU A 247 8.67 3.82 2.26
CA LEU A 247 8.28 3.97 0.87
C LEU A 247 7.23 5.07 0.75
N TYR A 248 7.22 5.80 -0.37
CA TYR A 248 6.25 6.86 -0.64
C TYR A 248 5.29 6.43 -1.74
N ALA A 249 4.01 6.45 -1.42
CA ALA A 249 2.92 5.99 -2.26
C ALA A 249 2.23 7.12 -3.00
N PHE A 250 1.89 6.86 -4.26
CA PHE A 250 0.96 7.67 -5.05
C PHE A 250 -0.07 6.78 -5.74
N HIS A 251 -1.24 7.35 -6.01
CA HIS A 251 -2.37 6.67 -6.64
C HIS A 251 -2.57 7.13 -8.09
N ASN A 252 -3.68 6.70 -8.70
CA ASN A 252 -3.94 6.78 -10.13
C ASN A 252 -3.76 8.20 -10.72
N PRO A 253 -2.82 8.42 -11.66
CA PRO A 253 -2.53 9.76 -12.20
C PRO A 253 -3.61 10.29 -13.17
N GLY A 254 -4.40 9.39 -13.76
CA GLY A 254 -5.43 9.75 -14.73
C GLY A 254 -6.66 10.38 -14.07
N PRO A 255 -7.39 11.25 -14.79
CA PRO A 255 -8.57 11.89 -14.24
C PRO A 255 -9.62 10.89 -13.74
N TRP A 256 -10.09 11.06 -12.51
CA TRP A 256 -11.05 10.14 -11.88
C TRP A 256 -12.35 9.97 -12.68
N GLN A 257 -12.86 11.05 -13.27
CA GLN A 257 -14.06 11.01 -14.11
C GLN A 257 -13.88 10.19 -15.41
N MET A 258 -12.63 9.98 -15.86
CA MET A 258 -12.32 9.12 -16.99
C MET A 258 -12.30 7.64 -16.57
N THR A 259 -11.72 7.32 -15.42
CA THR A 259 -11.46 5.92 -15.01
C THR A 259 -12.65 5.27 -14.30
N THR A 260 -13.67 6.03 -13.92
CA THR A 260 -14.81 5.57 -13.09
C THR A 260 -16.08 5.36 -13.90
N TYR A 261 -16.58 4.12 -13.99
CA TYR A 261 -17.72 3.75 -14.87
C TYR A 261 -19.00 4.57 -14.65
N ARG A 262 -19.42 4.74 -13.39
CA ARG A 262 -20.66 5.46 -13.06
C ARG A 262 -20.60 6.95 -13.43
N VAL A 263 -19.39 7.50 -13.56
CA VAL A 263 -19.12 8.92 -13.81
C VAL A 263 -18.82 9.19 -15.28
N ASN A 264 -18.05 8.31 -15.93
CA ASN A 264 -17.61 8.48 -17.31
C ASN A 264 -18.80 8.57 -18.28
N GLN A 265 -19.78 7.67 -18.15
CA GLN A 265 -20.98 7.63 -19.01
C GLN A 265 -20.68 7.59 -20.52
N GLY A 266 -19.51 7.07 -20.92
CA GLY A 266 -19.05 7.00 -22.32
C GLY A 266 -18.42 8.29 -22.86
N ARG A 267 -18.28 9.33 -22.03
CA ARG A 267 -17.78 10.65 -22.43
C ARG A 267 -16.27 10.66 -22.68
N TYR A 268 -15.52 9.84 -21.94
CA TYR A 268 -14.05 9.88 -21.93
C TYR A 268 -13.46 8.52 -22.27
N ALA A 269 -12.30 8.54 -22.92
CA ALA A 269 -11.54 7.34 -23.23
C ALA A 269 -10.08 7.71 -23.44
N TYR A 270 -9.17 6.94 -22.85
CA TYR A 270 -7.76 7.05 -23.15
C TYR A 270 -7.42 6.33 -24.48
N PRO A 271 -6.53 6.88 -25.34
CA PRO A 271 -5.81 8.14 -25.18
C PRO A 271 -6.56 9.36 -25.73
N ASP A 272 -7.59 9.18 -26.58
CA ASP A 272 -8.04 10.24 -27.49
C ASP A 272 -8.93 11.31 -26.84
N ARG A 273 -9.65 10.96 -25.77
CA ARG A 273 -10.70 11.76 -25.14
C ARG A 273 -10.46 11.91 -23.63
N VAL A 274 -9.28 12.34 -23.23
CA VAL A 274 -8.95 12.61 -21.82
C VAL A 274 -9.48 13.98 -21.40
N PRO A 275 -10.23 14.11 -20.28
CA PRO A 275 -10.81 15.38 -19.87
C PRO A 275 -9.77 16.35 -19.32
N LYS A 276 -9.84 17.62 -19.75
CA LYS A 276 -8.98 18.70 -19.22
C LYS A 276 -9.40 19.23 -17.86
N ARG A 277 -10.68 19.04 -17.51
CA ARG A 277 -11.31 19.44 -16.24
C ARG A 277 -12.65 18.71 -16.09
N TRP A 278 -13.30 18.87 -14.94
CA TRP A 278 -14.66 18.40 -14.73
C TRP A 278 -15.61 18.98 -15.79
N ASP A 279 -16.35 18.10 -16.48
CA ASP A 279 -17.29 18.43 -17.56
C ASP A 279 -16.72 19.36 -18.66
N GLY A 280 -15.42 19.28 -18.91
CA GLY A 280 -14.70 20.13 -19.86
C GLY A 280 -14.44 19.48 -21.23
N PRO A 281 -13.77 20.23 -22.14
CA PRO A 281 -13.29 19.66 -23.40
C PRO A 281 -12.29 18.53 -23.12
N THR A 282 -12.15 17.64 -24.10
CA THR A 282 -11.17 16.57 -24.07
C THR A 282 -9.94 16.90 -24.91
N GLU A 283 -8.84 16.22 -24.63
CA GLU A 283 -7.62 16.22 -25.42
C GLU A 283 -7.07 14.80 -25.54
N SER A 284 -6.20 14.60 -26.52
CA SER A 284 -5.49 13.33 -26.68
C SER A 284 -4.20 13.33 -25.86
N TRP A 285 -3.93 12.24 -25.15
CA TRP A 285 -2.70 12.06 -24.38
C TRP A 285 -1.77 11.05 -25.03
N THR A 286 -0.50 11.41 -25.18
CA THR A 286 0.58 10.46 -25.43
C THR A 286 1.06 9.82 -24.12
N THR A 287 1.87 8.77 -24.21
CA THR A 287 2.59 8.22 -23.04
C THR A 287 3.42 9.29 -22.34
N ASP A 288 4.11 10.16 -23.10
CA ASP A 288 4.89 11.28 -22.54
C ASP A 288 4.01 12.27 -21.78
N ARG A 289 2.82 12.58 -22.30
CA ARG A 289 1.87 13.45 -21.59
C ARG A 289 1.36 12.78 -20.32
N LEU A 290 1.10 11.46 -20.33
CA LEU A 290 0.73 10.72 -19.12
C LEU A 290 1.87 10.70 -18.10
N ALA A 291 3.12 10.54 -18.55
CA ALA A 291 4.30 10.61 -17.68
C ALA A 291 4.46 11.98 -17.01
N GLN A 292 3.93 13.06 -17.61
CA GLN A 292 3.92 14.38 -16.98
C GLN A 292 3.10 14.43 -15.68
N GLU A 293 2.08 13.57 -15.56
CA GLU A 293 1.23 13.52 -14.36
C GLU A 293 1.98 13.02 -13.11
N VAL A 294 3.08 12.30 -13.28
CA VAL A 294 3.91 11.80 -12.17
C VAL A 294 5.21 12.59 -11.96
N LEU A 295 5.41 13.71 -12.66
CA LEU A 295 6.65 14.51 -12.55
C LEU A 295 6.90 15.06 -11.14
N ALA A 296 5.85 15.39 -10.40
CA ALA A 296 5.98 15.85 -9.02
C ALA A 296 6.58 14.78 -8.10
N VAL A 297 6.32 13.50 -8.38
CA VAL A 297 6.92 12.35 -7.68
C VAL A 297 8.42 12.28 -7.95
N GLU A 298 8.83 12.40 -9.22
CA GLU A 298 10.25 12.44 -9.59
C GLU A 298 10.97 13.66 -9.00
N ALA A 299 10.34 14.83 -9.02
CA ALA A 299 10.89 16.04 -8.45
C ALA A 299 11.08 15.92 -6.93
N PHE A 300 10.12 15.31 -6.22
CA PHE A 300 10.24 14.96 -4.82
C PHE A 300 11.42 14.01 -4.59
N ALA A 301 11.48 12.90 -5.33
CA ALA A 301 12.52 11.90 -5.17
C ALA A 301 13.92 12.49 -5.41
N LYS A 302 14.08 13.28 -6.47
CA LYS A 302 15.34 13.98 -6.79
C LYS A 302 15.71 15.00 -5.71
N LYS A 303 14.76 15.82 -5.26
CA LYS A 303 15.00 16.88 -4.26
C LYS A 303 15.48 16.30 -2.92
N TYR A 304 14.93 15.15 -2.53
CA TYR A 304 15.21 14.54 -1.23
C TYR A 304 16.12 13.31 -1.31
N ASN A 305 16.69 13.02 -2.47
CA ASN A 305 17.53 11.84 -2.73
C ASN A 305 16.85 10.51 -2.35
N ILE A 306 15.56 10.38 -2.63
CA ILE A 306 14.80 9.16 -2.41
C ILE A 306 15.11 8.19 -3.56
N PRO A 307 15.62 6.98 -3.27
CA PRO A 307 15.86 5.96 -4.30
C PRO A 307 14.57 5.54 -5.01
N ALA A 308 14.69 5.13 -6.28
CA ALA A 308 13.54 4.67 -7.07
C ALA A 308 12.78 3.50 -6.42
N ASN A 309 13.50 2.58 -5.77
CA ASN A 309 12.93 1.45 -5.02
C ASN A 309 12.38 1.84 -3.63
N ARG A 310 12.13 3.14 -3.42
CA ARG A 310 11.38 3.68 -2.29
C ARG A 310 10.14 4.46 -2.76
N ILE A 311 9.78 4.32 -4.04
CA ILE A 311 8.56 4.88 -4.63
C ILE A 311 7.66 3.74 -5.08
N ILE A 312 6.36 3.86 -4.80
CA ILE A 312 5.36 2.85 -5.13
C ILE A 312 4.09 3.52 -5.71
N ALA A 313 3.66 3.09 -6.90
CA ALA A 313 2.32 3.36 -7.40
C ALA A 313 1.36 2.34 -6.75
N SER A 314 0.94 2.59 -5.50
CA SER A 314 0.22 1.61 -4.68
C SER A 314 -1.18 1.30 -5.19
N GLU A 315 -1.76 2.21 -5.98
CA GLU A 315 -3.02 1.99 -6.68
C GLU A 315 -3.02 2.65 -8.05
N PHE A 316 -3.38 1.88 -9.06
CA PHE A 316 -3.86 2.43 -10.33
C PHE A 316 -4.99 1.57 -10.87
N TRP A 317 -5.99 2.23 -11.48
CA TRP A 317 -7.22 1.58 -11.91
C TRP A 317 -7.79 2.24 -13.15
N TYR A 318 -8.62 1.48 -13.85
CA TYR A 318 -9.47 1.96 -14.93
C TYR A 318 -10.58 0.93 -15.07
N ASP A 319 -11.84 1.34 -14.90
CA ASP A 319 -12.93 0.36 -14.96
C ASP A 319 -12.92 -0.42 -16.28
N ARG A 320 -12.85 -1.75 -16.18
CA ARG A 320 -12.70 -2.66 -17.33
C ARG A 320 -13.78 -2.47 -18.40
N ARG A 321 -14.93 -1.90 -18.03
CA ARG A 321 -16.09 -1.70 -18.91
C ARG A 321 -15.93 -0.46 -19.79
N LEU A 322 -14.96 0.39 -19.49
CA LEU A 322 -14.72 1.64 -20.20
C LEU A 322 -13.68 1.46 -21.31
N GLU A 323 -13.90 2.16 -22.42
CA GLU A 323 -12.95 2.25 -23.53
C GLU A 323 -11.62 2.85 -23.05
N GLY A 324 -10.50 2.35 -23.58
CA GLY A 324 -9.17 2.89 -23.29
C GLY A 324 -8.43 2.26 -22.10
N ALA A 325 -9.09 1.42 -21.30
CA ALA A 325 -8.50 0.82 -20.11
C ALA A 325 -7.18 0.06 -20.39
N ALA A 326 -7.15 -0.74 -21.47
CA ALA A 326 -5.97 -1.51 -21.86
C ALA A 326 -4.79 -0.59 -22.21
N ALA A 327 -4.99 0.39 -23.10
CA ALA A 327 -3.93 1.33 -23.48
C ALA A 327 -3.40 2.13 -22.29
N TYR A 328 -4.29 2.56 -21.39
CA TYR A 328 -3.91 3.28 -20.18
C TYR A 328 -3.04 2.43 -19.24
N PHE A 329 -3.41 1.16 -19.03
CA PHE A 329 -2.62 0.23 -18.22
C PHE A 329 -1.24 -0.02 -18.83
N ALA A 330 -1.16 -0.26 -20.14
CA ALA A 330 0.12 -0.48 -20.82
C ALA A 330 1.07 0.70 -20.62
N ASP A 331 0.57 1.92 -20.80
CA ASP A 331 1.37 3.13 -20.69
C ASP A 331 1.81 3.41 -19.25
N LEU A 332 0.94 3.24 -18.25
CA LEU A 332 1.31 3.37 -16.84
C LEU A 332 2.36 2.35 -16.41
N ILE A 333 2.17 1.09 -16.77
CA ILE A 333 3.12 0.02 -16.44
C ILE A 333 4.48 0.30 -17.09
N GLN A 334 4.49 0.74 -18.36
CA GLN A 334 5.73 1.18 -19.01
C GLN A 334 6.39 2.32 -18.23
N ILE A 335 5.64 3.36 -17.85
CA ILE A 335 6.13 4.51 -17.07
C ILE A 335 6.76 4.04 -15.75
N TYR A 336 6.10 3.16 -15.00
CA TYR A 336 6.58 2.68 -13.70
C TYR A 336 7.78 1.75 -13.83
N ASN A 337 7.77 0.83 -14.80
CA ASN A 337 8.87 -0.09 -15.07
C ASN A 337 10.15 0.65 -15.51
N GLN A 338 10.04 1.65 -16.39
CA GLN A 338 11.19 2.47 -16.80
C GLN A 338 11.82 3.24 -15.64
N ARG A 339 11.04 3.54 -14.60
CA ARG A 339 11.51 4.24 -13.40
C ARG A 339 11.98 3.31 -12.28
N GLY A 340 11.77 2.00 -12.42
CA GLY A 340 12.05 1.02 -11.37
C GLY A 340 11.17 1.18 -10.14
N TRP A 341 9.99 1.81 -10.28
CA TRP A 341 9.05 2.01 -9.18
C TRP A 341 8.24 0.74 -8.94
N HIS A 342 7.95 0.42 -7.68
CA HIS A 342 7.01 -0.65 -7.36
C HIS A 342 5.60 -0.24 -7.79
N TRP A 343 4.72 -1.19 -8.03
CA TRP A 343 3.33 -0.87 -8.35
C TRP A 343 2.36 -1.99 -7.97
N ALA A 344 1.13 -1.61 -7.66
CA ALA A 344 0.00 -2.52 -7.50
C ALA A 344 -1.23 -2.00 -8.24
N PHE A 345 -1.83 -2.85 -9.07
CA PHE A 345 -3.09 -2.49 -9.73
C PHE A 345 -4.27 -2.68 -8.76
N TYR A 346 -5.30 -1.87 -8.93
CA TYR A 346 -6.56 -2.02 -8.20
C TYR A 346 -7.62 -2.58 -9.19
N ALA A 347 -8.10 -3.81 -9.05
CA ALA A 347 -7.79 -4.80 -8.00
C ALA A 347 -7.78 -6.24 -8.55
N PHE A 348 -7.14 -7.18 -7.83
CA PHE A 348 -7.16 -8.58 -8.23
C PHE A 348 -8.39 -9.28 -7.65
N ARG A 349 -9.25 -9.78 -8.56
CA ARG A 349 -10.50 -10.49 -8.24
C ARG A 349 -11.45 -9.73 -7.31
N GLY A 350 -11.69 -8.45 -7.62
CA GLY A 350 -12.68 -7.63 -6.91
C GLY A 350 -14.06 -8.29 -6.82
N SER A 351 -14.73 -8.17 -5.68
CA SER A 351 -16.10 -8.67 -5.43
C SER A 351 -17.12 -7.54 -5.26
N GLY A 352 -18.41 -7.88 -5.29
CA GLY A 352 -19.52 -6.93 -5.11
C GLY A 352 -19.50 -5.78 -6.12
N ALA A 353 -19.54 -4.55 -5.60
CA ALA A 353 -19.50 -3.33 -6.41
C ALA A 353 -18.17 -3.15 -7.17
N TRP A 354 -17.11 -3.87 -6.80
CA TRP A 354 -15.76 -3.75 -7.36
C TRP A 354 -15.49 -4.67 -8.56
N THR A 355 -16.50 -5.38 -9.07
CA THR A 355 -16.36 -6.21 -10.31
C THR A 355 -16.02 -5.41 -11.57
N GLY A 356 -16.16 -4.08 -11.54
CA GLY A 356 -15.63 -3.19 -12.58
C GLY A 356 -14.09 -3.14 -12.62
N LEU A 357 -13.43 -3.58 -11.54
CA LEU A 357 -11.98 -3.58 -11.39
C LEU A 357 -11.40 -5.00 -11.35
N ASP A 358 -12.23 -6.03 -11.52
CA ASP A 358 -11.79 -7.43 -11.73
C ASP A 358 -11.43 -7.64 -13.21
N TYR A 359 -10.15 -7.48 -13.54
CA TYR A 359 -9.66 -7.45 -14.92
C TYR A 359 -9.69 -8.80 -15.64
N GLU A 360 -9.85 -9.91 -14.92
CA GLU A 360 -10.05 -11.25 -15.52
C GLU A 360 -11.45 -11.41 -16.15
N ILE A 361 -12.40 -10.54 -15.80
CA ILE A 361 -13.73 -10.51 -16.41
C ILE A 361 -13.63 -9.74 -17.74
N PRO A 362 -14.14 -10.29 -18.86
CA PRO A 362 -14.13 -9.58 -20.13
C PRO A 362 -14.86 -8.22 -20.05
N PRO A 363 -14.34 -7.13 -20.66
CA PRO A 363 -14.94 -5.79 -20.64
C PRO A 363 -16.46 -5.74 -20.88
N GLY A 364 -16.94 -6.50 -21.87
CA GLY A 364 -18.37 -6.55 -22.23
C GLY A 364 -19.26 -7.38 -21.32
N HIS A 365 -18.70 -8.15 -20.37
CA HIS A 365 -19.49 -9.04 -19.53
C HIS A 365 -20.15 -8.29 -18.36
N LYS A 366 -21.48 -8.41 -18.27
CA LYS A 366 -22.30 -7.90 -17.17
C LYS A 366 -22.63 -9.03 -16.19
N MET A 367 -22.49 -8.77 -14.90
CA MET A 367 -22.84 -9.75 -13.86
C MET A 367 -24.35 -9.98 -13.82
N GLY A 368 -24.76 -11.25 -13.91
CA GLY A 368 -26.17 -11.65 -13.90
C GLY A 368 -26.80 -11.70 -12.49
N TRP A 369 -28.11 -11.90 -12.42
CA TRP A 369 -28.88 -11.87 -11.16
C TRP A 369 -28.39 -12.88 -10.10
N ARG A 370 -27.90 -14.06 -10.51
CA ARG A 370 -27.36 -15.07 -9.58
C ARG A 370 -26.13 -14.57 -8.83
N TYR A 371 -25.29 -13.77 -9.49
CA TYR A 371 -24.12 -13.16 -8.86
C TYR A 371 -24.56 -12.20 -7.76
N TRP A 372 -25.49 -11.29 -8.08
CA TRP A 372 -25.98 -10.31 -7.12
C TRP A 372 -26.72 -10.96 -5.94
N GLN A 373 -27.51 -11.99 -6.21
CA GLN A 373 -28.15 -12.76 -5.14
C GLN A 373 -27.12 -13.43 -4.22
N ALA A 374 -26.01 -13.97 -4.75
CA ALA A 374 -24.95 -14.54 -3.92
C ALA A 374 -24.28 -13.48 -3.03
N VAL A 375 -23.98 -12.30 -3.59
CA VAL A 375 -23.43 -11.15 -2.84
C VAL A 375 -24.39 -10.71 -1.72
N GLU A 376 -25.67 -10.50 -2.04
CA GLU A 376 -26.69 -10.03 -1.08
C GLU A 376 -26.92 -11.02 0.07
N ASN A 377 -26.79 -12.32 -0.21
CA ASN A 377 -26.94 -13.37 0.80
C ASN A 377 -25.65 -13.64 1.61
N GLY A 378 -24.56 -12.90 1.35
CA GLY A 378 -23.26 -13.14 2.00
C GLY A 378 -22.58 -14.45 1.60
N GLY A 379 -22.97 -15.05 0.47
CA GLY A 379 -22.32 -16.22 -0.10
C GLY A 379 -21.09 -15.86 -0.94
N ASP A 380 -20.34 -16.88 -1.39
CA ASP A 380 -19.20 -16.68 -2.30
C ASP A 380 -19.67 -16.53 -3.76
N PRO A 381 -19.54 -15.34 -4.38
CA PRO A 381 -19.96 -15.11 -5.75
C PRO A 381 -18.84 -15.39 -6.77
N GLU A 382 -17.63 -15.78 -6.32
CA GLU A 382 -16.45 -16.04 -7.16
C GLU A 382 -16.71 -17.09 -8.27
N PRO A 383 -17.37 -18.24 -8.01
CA PRO A 383 -17.65 -19.23 -9.06
C PRO A 383 -18.58 -18.73 -10.18
N LEU A 384 -19.25 -17.59 -9.96
CA LEU A 384 -20.18 -16.99 -10.93
C LEU A 384 -19.52 -15.93 -11.81
N LYS A 385 -18.24 -15.59 -11.55
CA LYS A 385 -17.46 -14.68 -12.39
C LYS A 385 -16.85 -15.44 -13.58
N PRO A 386 -17.05 -15.00 -14.83
CA PRO A 386 -16.34 -15.61 -15.93
C PRO A 386 -14.85 -15.27 -15.83
N ARG A 387 -14.01 -16.28 -15.96
CA ARG A 387 -12.56 -16.13 -16.07
C ARG A 387 -12.17 -16.31 -17.53
N GLY A 388 -11.31 -15.43 -18.04
CA GLY A 388 -10.83 -15.55 -19.42
C GLY A 388 -9.76 -14.52 -19.77
N THR A 389 -9.08 -14.79 -20.88
CA THR A 389 -8.13 -13.84 -21.45
C THR A 389 -8.88 -12.71 -22.15
N ASN A 390 -8.37 -11.49 -21.98
CA ASN A 390 -8.84 -10.32 -22.71
C ASN A 390 -7.66 -9.33 -22.81
N PRO A 391 -7.69 -8.36 -23.75
CA PRO A 391 -6.53 -7.48 -23.99
C PRO A 391 -6.03 -6.73 -22.75
N LEU A 392 -6.94 -6.28 -21.88
CA LEU A 392 -6.56 -5.62 -20.62
C LEU A 392 -5.91 -6.59 -19.65
N TRP A 393 -6.47 -7.79 -19.49
CA TRP A 393 -5.87 -8.81 -18.64
C TRP A 393 -4.53 -9.31 -19.15
N ASP A 394 -4.37 -9.43 -20.47
CA ASP A 394 -3.12 -9.88 -21.09
C ASP A 394 -1.97 -8.90 -20.86
N ILE A 395 -2.25 -7.61 -20.71
CA ILE A 395 -1.24 -6.61 -20.32
C ILE A 395 -0.73 -6.91 -18.91
N LEU A 396 -1.63 -7.10 -17.96
CA LEU A 396 -1.24 -7.40 -16.57
C LEU A 396 -0.52 -8.76 -16.45
N ARG A 397 -1.05 -9.82 -17.08
CA ARG A 397 -0.45 -11.16 -16.99
C ARG A 397 1.00 -11.20 -17.47
N ARG A 398 1.33 -10.45 -18.52
CA ARG A 398 2.70 -10.41 -19.08
C ARG A 398 3.71 -9.85 -18.09
N GLU A 399 3.28 -9.03 -17.14
CA GLU A 399 4.17 -8.45 -16.14
C GLU A 399 4.61 -9.45 -15.06
N PHE A 400 3.91 -10.58 -14.94
CA PHE A 400 4.16 -11.65 -13.96
C PHE A 400 4.62 -12.97 -14.60
N ALA A 401 4.65 -13.04 -15.93
CA ALA A 401 5.19 -14.19 -16.64
C ALA A 401 6.72 -14.05 -16.73
N GLU A 402 7.45 -14.78 -15.89
CA GLU A 402 8.89 -15.00 -16.07
C GLU A 402 9.19 -15.94 -17.25
#